data_AF-A0AAD5E140-F1
#
_entry.id   AF-A0AAD5E140-F1
#
_cell.length_a   1.000
_cell.length_b   1.000
_cell.length_c   1.000
_cell.angle_alpha   90.00
_cell.angle_beta   90.00
_cell.angle_gamma   90.00
#
_symmetry.space_group_name_H-M   'P 1'
#
loop_
_entity.id
_entity.type
_entity.pdbx_description
1 polymer ?
#
loop_
_entity_poly.entity_id
_entity_poly.type
_entity_poly.pdbx_seq_one_letter_code
_entity_poly.pdbx_strand_id
1 'polypeptide(L)'
;MLAGGRLIYVGCGTSGRLGVVDASECPPTYSTDPDQVIGWMAGGDAAIRKAAEGVEDSFEKGDYDMEQFSLTENDTLVGIAASGRTPYVLGSVAHAKKRHALTVGISFNKGIALEEAVDIMISPVCGPEVVTGSTRMKAGTATKLVLNMLSTGVMIRLGKTLGNLMVDVKASNEKLIARSRRIVKMAVGSEGHLPGSQDIIVMDDAKIDQLMQACNGQVKLSILVCMTGLSVADAILLLERNNGVLRSALQEQKQLQVSTANGTEEEKPLESKARYIAIDCGGTKMAAVSLDESGNVVGQSNIPSTNFATTPLSVFISNIEKVTRLACNSVGSLPNFEAIWIGSAGCDAIESQNHLKQELAKLFSVIDDSKIRVTNDVDLLASGLGGKEGAVLIAGTGSIAIRYADSGERIRRSGGLGYLVGDEGSGWDIGRAAIQHTGSVIDERCSPTELSKRVLSELGCTDRVQFIKSIYDGDESSRKARIVKLAQIVLACAQEGGCTTSLEILTHAATNLSRIAQYVIQQGDTLVLGGGLLTGSSFYQESVIQTLTKEGISLDKLVVVDNAAMSAALSLL
;
A
#
# COMPACT_ATOMS: atom_id res chain seq x y z
N MET A 1 -8.49 -4.30 25.24
CA MET A 1 -9.50 -5.01 24.43
C MET A 1 -9.22 -6.50 24.23
N LEU A 2 -8.08 -6.96 23.67
CA LEU A 2 -7.81 -8.41 23.60
C LEU A 2 -7.75 -9.09 24.98
N ALA A 3 -7.21 -8.38 25.99
CA ALA A 3 -7.23 -8.81 27.39
C ALA A 3 -8.60 -8.62 28.10
N GLY A 4 -9.69 -8.41 27.36
CA GLY A 4 -11.05 -8.28 27.90
C GLY A 4 -11.46 -6.88 28.37
N GLY A 5 -10.57 -5.89 28.42
CA GLY A 5 -10.92 -4.52 28.80
C GLY A 5 -11.57 -3.67 27.69
N ARG A 6 -12.15 -2.54 28.06
CA ARG A 6 -13.00 -1.66 27.23
C ARG A 6 -12.26 -0.39 26.80
N LEU A 7 -12.79 0.28 25.78
CA LEU A 7 -12.35 1.61 25.34
C LEU A 7 -13.39 2.66 25.76
N ILE A 8 -13.01 3.61 26.61
CA ILE A 8 -13.93 4.56 27.23
C ILE A 8 -13.51 5.98 26.87
N TYR A 9 -14.37 6.71 26.17
CA TYR A 9 -14.18 8.12 25.85
C TYR A 9 -14.88 8.99 26.90
N VAL A 10 -14.18 10.01 27.41
CA VAL A 10 -14.77 10.96 28.35
C VAL A 10 -14.49 12.41 27.95
N GLY A 11 -15.52 13.25 28.00
CA GLY A 11 -15.38 14.67 27.66
C GLY A 11 -16.58 15.52 28.06
N CYS A 12 -16.44 16.84 27.90
CA CYS A 12 -17.51 17.81 28.13
C CYS A 12 -17.99 18.40 26.80
N GLY A 13 -19.25 18.84 26.76
CA GLY A 13 -19.82 19.55 25.60
C GLY A 13 -19.57 18.82 24.26
N THR A 14 -18.99 19.52 23.28
CA THR A 14 -18.69 18.94 21.95
C THR A 14 -17.75 17.74 22.04
N SER A 15 -16.74 17.77 22.90
CA SER A 15 -15.78 16.68 23.07
C SER A 15 -16.45 15.40 23.54
N GLY A 16 -17.31 15.50 24.57
CA GLY A 16 -18.09 14.36 25.06
C GLY A 16 -19.07 13.82 24.00
N ARG A 17 -19.77 14.71 23.28
CA ARG A 17 -20.68 14.32 22.18
C ARG A 17 -19.98 13.52 21.09
N LEU A 18 -18.77 13.91 20.70
CA LEU A 18 -18.01 13.19 19.68
C LEU A 18 -17.56 11.80 20.15
N GLY A 19 -17.23 11.66 21.44
CA GLY A 19 -17.01 10.35 22.06
C GLY A 19 -18.25 9.45 21.95
N VAL A 20 -19.42 9.98 22.30
CA VAL A 20 -20.71 9.25 22.16
C VAL A 20 -20.98 8.84 20.72
N VAL A 21 -20.74 9.73 19.74
CA VAL A 21 -20.93 9.44 18.32
C VAL A 21 -20.05 8.28 17.85
N ASP A 22 -18.73 8.34 18.10
CA ASP A 22 -17.80 7.28 17.67
C ASP A 22 -18.13 5.93 18.33
N ALA A 23 -18.43 5.93 19.64
CA ALA A 23 -18.86 4.74 20.37
C ALA A 23 -20.15 4.13 19.77
N SER A 24 -21.15 4.96 19.46
CA SER A 24 -22.43 4.50 18.90
C SER A 24 -22.32 3.88 17.51
N GLU A 25 -21.27 4.23 16.75
CA GLU A 25 -21.01 3.67 15.43
C GLU A 25 -20.29 2.31 15.49
N CYS A 26 -19.69 1.94 16.63
CA CYS A 26 -18.94 0.69 16.76
C CYS A 26 -19.81 -0.58 16.66
N PRO A 27 -20.98 -0.70 17.33
CA PRO A 27 -21.84 -1.88 17.21
C PRO A 27 -22.35 -2.13 15.78
N PRO A 28 -22.96 -1.15 15.06
CA PRO A 28 -23.46 -1.42 13.71
C PRO A 28 -22.35 -1.60 12.67
N THR A 29 -21.13 -1.16 12.95
CA THR A 29 -19.97 -1.24 12.03
C THR A 29 -19.17 -2.53 12.24
N TYR A 30 -18.93 -2.93 13.48
CA TYR A 30 -18.01 -4.03 13.81
C TYR A 30 -18.65 -5.17 14.59
N SER A 31 -19.99 -5.14 14.75
CA SER A 31 -20.76 -6.08 15.59
C SER A 31 -20.13 -6.22 16.97
N THR A 32 -19.70 -5.10 17.54
CA THR A 32 -19.15 -5.05 18.90
C THR A 32 -20.29 -5.08 19.90
N ASP A 33 -20.00 -5.59 21.10
CA ASP A 33 -20.91 -5.40 22.22
C ASP A 33 -20.95 -3.88 22.55
N PRO A 34 -22.13 -3.28 22.79
CA PRO A 34 -22.24 -1.86 23.15
C PRO A 34 -21.34 -1.44 24.32
N ASP A 35 -20.99 -2.36 25.23
CA ASP A 35 -20.15 -2.07 26.40
C ASP A 35 -18.63 -2.14 26.09
N GLN A 36 -18.23 -2.54 24.87
CA GLN A 36 -16.83 -2.59 24.47
C GLN A 36 -16.23 -1.22 24.15
N VAL A 37 -17.03 -0.32 23.59
CA VAL A 37 -16.64 1.07 23.29
C VAL A 37 -17.71 2.00 23.84
N ILE A 38 -17.36 2.78 24.86
CA ILE A 38 -18.30 3.60 25.63
C ILE A 38 -17.95 5.07 25.44
N GLY A 39 -18.95 5.88 25.12
CA GLY A 39 -18.83 7.34 25.16
C GLY A 39 -19.56 7.89 26.37
N TRP A 40 -18.84 8.54 27.29
CA TRP A 40 -19.40 9.21 28.45
C TRP A 40 -19.21 10.72 28.38
N MET A 41 -20.24 11.46 28.77
CA MET A 41 -20.23 12.91 28.77
C MET A 41 -20.60 13.46 30.13
N ALA A 42 -19.90 14.51 30.54
CA ALA A 42 -20.24 15.29 31.74
C ALA A 42 -21.71 15.71 31.71
N GLY A 43 -22.48 15.34 32.75
CA GLY A 43 -23.91 15.59 32.83
C GLY A 43 -24.81 14.48 32.25
N GLY A 44 -24.23 13.36 31.80
CA GLY A 44 -24.95 12.16 31.35
C GLY A 44 -25.75 12.34 30.06
N ASP A 45 -26.72 11.46 29.81
CA ASP A 45 -27.50 11.41 28.56
C ASP A 45 -28.24 12.72 28.24
N ALA A 46 -28.70 13.45 29.26
CA ALA A 46 -29.34 14.75 29.06
C ALA A 46 -28.39 15.77 28.39
N ALA A 47 -27.08 15.66 28.67
CA ALA A 47 -26.05 16.55 28.14
C ALA A 47 -25.83 16.41 26.62
N ILE A 48 -26.30 15.29 26.03
CA ILE A 48 -26.21 15.04 24.59
C ILE A 48 -26.96 16.13 23.82
N ARG A 49 -28.18 16.48 24.26
CA ARG A 49 -29.07 17.43 23.56
C ARG A 49 -29.07 18.83 24.16
N LYS A 50 -28.79 18.97 25.46
CA LYS A 50 -28.77 20.25 26.18
C LYS A 50 -27.43 20.42 26.88
N ALA A 51 -26.86 21.62 26.92
CA ALA A 51 -25.63 21.82 27.69
C ALA A 51 -25.91 21.64 29.19
N ALA A 52 -25.04 20.92 29.89
CA ALA A 52 -25.03 20.85 31.35
C ALA A 52 -24.05 21.91 31.86
N GLU A 53 -24.56 23.09 32.21
CA GLU A 53 -23.73 24.21 32.67
C GLU A 53 -23.03 23.87 33.99
N GLY A 54 -21.75 24.24 34.11
CA GLY A 54 -20.95 24.13 35.33
C GLY A 54 -20.40 22.73 35.66
N VAL A 55 -20.84 21.67 34.99
CA VAL A 55 -20.33 20.31 35.26
C VAL A 55 -18.87 20.16 34.81
N GLU A 56 -18.47 20.86 33.75
CA GLU A 56 -17.11 20.79 33.21
C GLU A 56 -16.02 21.28 34.17
N ASP A 57 -16.40 22.12 35.14
CA ASP A 57 -15.50 22.72 36.14
C ASP A 57 -15.32 21.86 37.41
N SER A 58 -15.98 20.70 37.53
CA SER A 58 -15.87 19.84 38.72
C SER A 58 -14.96 18.63 38.49
N PHE A 59 -13.79 18.64 39.15
CA PHE A 59 -12.87 17.51 39.18
C PHE A 59 -13.48 16.30 39.91
N GLU A 60 -14.11 16.53 41.06
CA GLU A 60 -14.71 15.51 41.91
C GLU A 60 -15.83 14.77 41.19
N LYS A 61 -16.63 15.51 40.39
CA LYS A 61 -17.69 14.90 39.58
C LYS A 61 -17.12 13.99 38.49
N GLY A 62 -15.98 14.36 37.91
CA GLY A 62 -15.25 13.53 36.94
C GLY A 62 -14.71 12.23 37.54
N ASP A 63 -14.19 12.26 38.77
CA ASP A 63 -13.74 11.07 39.53
C ASP A 63 -14.94 10.19 39.90
N TYR A 64 -16.00 10.80 40.45
CA TYR A 64 -17.22 10.11 40.87
C TYR A 64 -17.94 9.40 39.71
N ASP A 65 -18.12 10.08 38.57
CA ASP A 65 -18.79 9.47 37.41
C ASP A 65 -17.98 8.31 36.82
N MET A 66 -16.68 8.18 37.11
CA MET A 66 -15.90 7.02 36.68
C MET A 66 -16.12 5.78 37.54
N GLU A 67 -16.63 5.91 38.77
CA GLU A 67 -16.91 4.78 39.66
C GLU A 67 -17.91 3.79 39.05
N GLN A 68 -18.92 4.29 38.33
CA GLN A 68 -19.96 3.46 37.73
C GLN A 68 -19.41 2.49 36.67
N PHE A 69 -18.26 2.78 36.08
CA PHE A 69 -17.65 1.90 35.07
C PHE A 69 -16.87 0.75 35.69
N SER A 70 -16.56 0.79 37.00
CA SER A 70 -15.73 -0.21 37.66
C SER A 70 -14.43 -0.48 36.87
N LEU A 71 -13.68 0.59 36.58
CA LEU A 71 -12.47 0.50 35.75
C LEU A 71 -11.45 -0.49 36.32
N THR A 72 -10.82 -1.24 35.40
CA THR A 72 -9.74 -2.20 35.63
C THR A 72 -8.48 -1.80 34.86
N GLU A 73 -7.36 -2.44 35.18
CA GLU A 73 -6.07 -2.24 34.48
C GLU A 73 -6.11 -2.59 32.98
N ASN A 74 -7.09 -3.40 32.55
CA ASN A 74 -7.26 -3.77 31.15
C ASN A 74 -8.05 -2.74 30.34
N ASP A 75 -8.75 -1.81 31.02
CA ASP A 75 -9.51 -0.75 30.38
C ASP A 75 -8.58 0.36 29.86
N THR A 76 -9.07 1.12 28.89
CA THR A 76 -8.41 2.31 28.35
C THR A 76 -9.36 3.48 28.43
N LEU A 77 -8.94 4.55 29.09
CA LEU A 77 -9.71 5.79 29.21
C LEU A 77 -9.07 6.91 28.37
N VAL A 78 -9.85 7.49 27.47
CA VAL A 78 -9.45 8.60 26.60
C VAL A 78 -10.14 9.88 27.07
N GLY A 79 -9.37 10.77 27.69
CA GLY A 79 -9.82 12.09 28.09
C GLY A 79 -9.76 13.10 26.95
N ILE A 80 -10.89 13.73 26.63
CA ILE A 80 -11.02 14.66 25.50
C ILE A 80 -11.32 16.06 26.04
N ALA A 81 -10.33 16.95 25.97
CA ALA A 81 -10.47 18.34 26.39
C ALA A 81 -9.75 19.26 25.42
N ALA A 82 -10.51 20.00 24.60
CA ALA A 82 -9.91 20.89 23.60
C ALA A 82 -9.00 21.97 24.22
N SER A 83 -9.33 22.44 25.42
CA SER A 83 -8.51 23.39 26.19
C SER A 83 -7.29 22.74 26.84
N GLY A 84 -7.35 21.43 27.12
CA GLY A 84 -6.32 20.68 27.83
C GLY A 84 -6.34 20.82 29.35
N ARG A 85 -7.32 21.57 29.89
CA ARG A 85 -7.37 21.92 31.33
C ARG A 85 -8.73 21.72 31.99
N THR A 86 -9.69 21.10 31.30
CA THR A 86 -11.06 20.92 31.80
C THR A 86 -11.07 20.03 33.06
N PRO A 87 -11.44 20.55 34.25
CA PRO A 87 -11.32 19.83 35.52
C PRO A 87 -12.03 18.48 35.54
N TYR A 88 -13.24 18.37 34.98
CA TYR A 88 -13.98 17.11 34.91
C TYR A 88 -13.18 16.00 34.20
N VAL A 89 -12.52 16.33 33.08
CA VAL A 89 -11.72 15.36 32.32
C VAL A 89 -10.47 14.95 33.11
N LEU A 90 -9.83 15.90 33.79
CA LEU A 90 -8.67 15.61 34.65
C LEU A 90 -9.05 14.69 35.82
N GLY A 91 -10.23 14.89 36.42
CA GLY A 91 -10.77 14.02 37.47
C GLY A 91 -10.99 12.59 36.98
N SER A 92 -11.59 12.43 35.80
CA SER A 92 -11.80 11.11 35.19
C SER A 92 -10.49 10.40 34.84
N VAL A 93 -9.49 11.14 34.32
CA VAL A 93 -8.15 10.60 34.04
C VAL A 93 -7.44 10.18 35.32
N ALA A 94 -7.53 10.99 36.38
CA ALA A 94 -6.96 10.65 37.67
C ALA A 94 -7.58 9.36 38.24
N HIS A 95 -8.89 9.16 38.08
CA HIS A 95 -9.56 7.90 38.46
C HIS A 95 -8.98 6.71 37.71
N ALA A 96 -8.86 6.81 36.38
CA ALA A 96 -8.31 5.74 35.55
C ALA A 96 -6.87 5.37 35.94
N LYS A 97 -6.02 6.37 36.23
CA LYS A 97 -4.66 6.14 36.74
C LYS A 97 -4.62 5.42 38.08
N LYS A 98 -5.53 5.75 39.03
CA LYS A 98 -5.65 5.02 40.31
C LYS A 98 -5.98 3.54 40.11
N ARG A 99 -6.60 3.18 38.97
CA ARG A 99 -6.98 1.81 38.60
C ARG A 99 -6.00 1.13 37.63
N HIS A 100 -4.86 1.77 37.35
CA HIS A 100 -3.85 1.30 36.39
C HIS A 100 -4.37 1.09 34.97
N ALA A 101 -5.51 1.69 34.62
CA ALA A 101 -6.01 1.71 33.25
C ALA A 101 -5.10 2.59 32.37
N LEU A 102 -4.92 2.21 31.10
CA LEU A 102 -4.18 3.04 30.15
C LEU A 102 -4.92 4.36 29.94
N THR A 103 -4.21 5.49 30.06
CA THR A 103 -4.79 6.82 29.88
C THR A 103 -4.28 7.52 28.63
N VAL A 104 -5.21 8.03 27.83
CA VAL A 104 -4.93 8.76 26.60
C VAL A 104 -5.56 10.15 26.66
N GLY A 105 -4.84 11.20 26.27
CA GLY A 105 -5.34 12.57 26.21
C GLY A 105 -5.50 13.07 24.77
N ILE A 106 -6.58 13.79 24.49
CA ILE A 106 -6.76 14.52 23.23
C ILE A 106 -6.95 16.01 23.52
N SER A 107 -6.06 16.84 22.98
CA SER A 107 -6.13 18.31 23.10
C SER A 107 -5.46 19.00 21.93
N PHE A 108 -5.49 20.34 21.89
CA PHE A 108 -5.01 21.14 20.75
C PHE A 108 -4.03 22.25 21.17
N ASN A 109 -3.63 22.25 22.44
CA ASN A 109 -2.68 23.18 23.04
C ASN A 109 -1.46 22.41 23.59
N LYS A 110 -0.34 23.11 23.80
CA LYS A 110 0.88 22.56 24.40
C LYS A 110 1.05 23.02 25.84
N GLY A 111 1.75 22.25 26.68
CA GLY A 111 2.06 22.65 28.06
C GLY A 111 0.81 22.73 28.92
N ILE A 112 -0.04 21.70 28.80
CA ILE A 112 -1.38 21.65 29.39
C ILE A 112 -1.45 20.57 30.47
N ALA A 113 -2.31 20.77 31.46
CA ALA A 113 -2.47 19.84 32.59
C ALA A 113 -2.80 18.40 32.14
N LEU A 114 -3.56 18.24 31.05
CA LEU A 114 -3.90 16.92 30.51
C LEU A 114 -2.66 16.16 30.00
N GLU A 115 -1.67 16.85 29.42
CA GLU A 115 -0.44 16.25 28.89
C GLU A 115 0.39 15.60 30.00
N GLU A 116 0.41 16.20 31.19
CA GLU A 116 1.08 15.64 32.38
C GLU A 116 0.24 14.53 33.05
N ALA A 117 -1.07 14.55 32.86
CA ALA A 117 -1.99 13.64 33.54
C ALA A 117 -2.14 12.27 32.85
N VAL A 118 -1.84 12.14 31.55
CA VAL A 118 -2.07 10.92 30.76
C VAL A 118 -0.78 10.16 30.44
N ASP A 119 -0.89 8.91 29.96
CA ASP A 119 0.26 8.11 29.51
C ASP A 119 0.60 8.39 28.04
N ILE A 120 -0.42 8.65 27.22
CA ILE A 120 -0.28 8.95 25.79
C ILE A 120 -1.03 10.23 25.47
N MET A 121 -0.32 11.24 24.95
CA MET A 121 -0.93 12.50 24.52
C MET A 121 -1.05 12.56 22.98
N ILE A 122 -2.25 12.85 22.48
CA ILE A 122 -2.54 13.12 21.07
C ILE A 122 -2.89 14.60 20.93
N SER A 123 -1.97 15.38 20.36
CA SER A 123 -2.09 16.84 20.26
C SER A 123 -2.04 17.36 18.82
N PRO A 124 -3.12 17.23 18.01
CA PRO A 124 -3.16 17.78 16.67
C PRO A 124 -3.05 19.32 16.70
N VAL A 125 -2.24 19.90 15.83
CA VAL A 125 -2.09 21.37 15.74
C VAL A 125 -3.09 21.93 14.74
N CYS A 126 -4.22 22.45 15.22
CA CYS A 126 -5.27 23.01 14.37
C CYS A 126 -5.16 24.53 14.14
N GLY A 127 -4.37 25.23 14.96
CA GLY A 127 -4.28 26.70 14.98
C GLY A 127 -5.58 27.40 15.44
N PRO A 128 -5.61 28.74 15.47
CA PRO A 128 -6.76 29.52 15.95
C PRO A 128 -8.05 29.25 15.17
N GLU A 129 -9.19 29.17 15.86
CA GLU A 129 -10.50 28.98 15.21
C GLU A 129 -10.94 30.23 14.44
N VAL A 130 -11.73 30.05 13.39
CA VAL A 130 -12.29 31.18 12.60
C VAL A 130 -13.21 32.07 13.43
N VAL A 131 -13.94 31.47 14.38
CA VAL A 131 -14.60 32.19 15.46
C VAL A 131 -13.79 31.93 16.73
N THR A 132 -13.16 32.97 17.27
CA THR A 132 -12.27 32.87 18.43
C THR A 132 -12.91 32.09 19.57
N GLY A 133 -12.24 31.01 20.02
CA GLY A 133 -12.71 30.16 21.12
C GLY A 133 -13.78 29.13 20.76
N SER A 134 -14.35 29.16 19.54
CA SER A 134 -15.36 28.19 19.10
C SER A 134 -14.73 26.85 18.68
N THR A 135 -14.15 26.13 19.64
CA THR A 135 -13.44 24.85 19.46
C THR A 135 -14.31 23.70 18.93
N ARG A 136 -15.64 23.88 18.84
CA ARG A 136 -16.52 22.94 18.14
C ARG A 136 -16.22 22.81 16.63
N MET A 137 -15.39 23.69 16.07
CA MET A 137 -15.08 23.77 14.65
C MET A 137 -13.88 22.88 14.28
N LYS A 138 -12.66 23.43 14.11
CA LYS A 138 -11.50 22.63 13.69
C LYS A 138 -11.09 21.62 14.75
N ALA A 139 -11.04 22.02 16.02
CA ALA A 139 -10.67 21.13 17.12
C ALA A 139 -11.69 19.98 17.27
N GLY A 140 -13.00 20.27 17.16
CA GLY A 140 -14.05 19.24 17.10
C GLY A 140 -13.89 18.30 15.91
N THR A 141 -13.62 18.84 14.72
CA THR A 141 -13.40 18.03 13.51
C THR A 141 -12.19 17.11 13.66
N ALA A 142 -11.07 17.63 14.16
CA ALA A 142 -9.86 16.85 14.41
C ALA A 142 -10.09 15.79 15.49
N THR A 143 -10.85 16.10 16.55
CA THR A 143 -11.27 15.11 17.56
C THR A 143 -12.00 13.95 16.90
N LYS A 144 -12.98 14.22 16.02
CA LYS A 144 -13.71 13.17 15.30
C LYS A 144 -12.76 12.27 14.49
N LEU A 145 -11.81 12.86 13.76
CA LEU A 145 -10.86 12.10 12.96
C LEU A 145 -9.96 11.22 13.83
N VAL A 146 -9.47 11.73 14.96
CA VAL A 146 -8.67 10.95 15.92
C VAL A 146 -9.47 9.79 16.49
N LEU A 147 -10.71 10.03 16.95
CA LEU A 147 -11.57 8.96 17.49
C LEU A 147 -11.84 7.88 16.45
N ASN A 148 -12.17 8.27 15.21
CA ASN A 148 -12.38 7.33 14.11
C ASN A 148 -11.11 6.51 13.81
N MET A 149 -9.92 7.11 13.91
CA MET A 149 -8.64 6.38 13.76
C MET A 149 -8.42 5.38 14.90
N LEU A 150 -8.71 5.78 16.15
CA LEU A 150 -8.58 4.91 17.32
C LEU A 150 -9.53 3.71 17.22
N SER A 151 -10.84 3.94 17.08
CA SER A 151 -11.84 2.88 16.99
C SER A 151 -11.59 1.98 15.77
N THR A 152 -11.45 2.55 14.57
CA THR A 152 -11.21 1.77 13.35
C THR A 152 -9.91 0.97 13.42
N GLY A 153 -8.81 1.60 13.88
CA GLY A 153 -7.51 0.94 14.01
C GLY A 153 -7.54 -0.23 14.98
N VAL A 154 -8.19 -0.05 16.14
CA VAL A 154 -8.38 -1.11 17.13
C VAL A 154 -9.23 -2.24 16.55
N MET A 155 -10.34 -1.93 15.87
CA MET A 155 -11.23 -2.95 15.31
C MET A 155 -10.58 -3.74 14.16
N ILE A 156 -9.74 -3.11 13.35
CA ILE A 156 -8.90 -3.80 12.35
C ILE A 156 -7.95 -4.79 13.06
N ARG A 157 -7.28 -4.34 14.13
CA ARG A 157 -6.36 -5.18 14.92
C ARG A 157 -7.06 -6.34 15.63
N LEU A 158 -8.34 -6.16 16.01
CA LEU A 158 -9.21 -7.20 16.56
C LEU A 158 -9.81 -8.14 15.49
N GLY A 159 -9.40 -8.02 14.22
CA GLY A 159 -9.88 -8.90 13.16
C GLY A 159 -11.32 -8.67 12.73
N LYS A 160 -11.87 -7.47 12.97
CA LYS A 160 -13.24 -7.09 12.53
C LYS A 160 -13.35 -6.87 11.01
N THR A 161 -12.21 -6.81 10.31
CA THR A 161 -12.12 -6.58 8.86
C THR A 161 -11.30 -7.66 8.14
N LEU A 162 -11.51 -7.79 6.82
CA LEU A 162 -10.66 -8.54 5.90
C LEU A 162 -10.21 -7.60 4.79
N GLY A 163 -8.94 -7.19 4.81
CA GLY A 163 -8.51 -6.07 3.96
C GLY A 163 -9.30 -4.81 4.31
N ASN A 164 -9.99 -4.23 3.32
CA ASN A 164 -10.90 -3.10 3.51
C ASN A 164 -12.38 -3.52 3.65
N LEU A 165 -12.68 -4.83 3.69
CA LEU A 165 -14.04 -5.34 3.85
C LEU A 165 -14.40 -5.45 5.35
N MET A 166 -15.54 -4.90 5.70
CA MET A 166 -16.15 -5.00 7.03
C MET A 166 -16.86 -6.35 7.14
N VAL A 167 -16.13 -7.39 7.55
CA VAL A 167 -16.61 -8.78 7.54
C VAL A 167 -17.32 -9.18 8.83
N ASP A 168 -17.13 -8.43 9.92
CA ASP A 168 -17.80 -8.71 11.20
C ASP A 168 -19.15 -7.97 11.28
N VAL A 169 -20.06 -8.37 10.38
CA VAL A 169 -21.43 -7.87 10.30
C VAL A 169 -22.39 -9.03 10.55
N LYS A 170 -23.41 -8.80 11.38
CA LYS A 170 -24.54 -9.71 11.56
C LYS A 170 -25.72 -9.25 10.71
N ALA A 171 -26.16 -10.08 9.78
CA ALA A 171 -27.28 -9.76 8.89
C ALA A 171 -28.62 -9.80 9.64
N SER A 172 -29.07 -8.67 10.20
CA SER A 172 -30.30 -8.56 11.00
C SER A 172 -31.47 -7.84 10.33
N ASN A 173 -31.25 -7.24 9.15
CA ASN A 173 -32.29 -6.57 8.35
C ASN A 173 -31.98 -6.68 6.85
N GLU A 174 -32.96 -6.41 5.98
CA GLU A 174 -32.84 -6.57 4.52
C GLU A 174 -31.64 -5.82 3.91
N LYS A 175 -31.37 -4.59 4.37
CA LYS A 175 -30.22 -3.80 3.93
C LYS A 175 -28.89 -4.46 4.31
N LEU A 176 -28.80 -4.99 5.52
CA LEU A 176 -27.62 -5.70 6.00
C LEU A 176 -27.46 -7.06 5.33
N ILE A 177 -28.54 -7.76 4.98
CA ILE A 177 -28.49 -9.00 4.19
C ILE A 177 -27.89 -8.72 2.80
N ALA A 178 -28.42 -7.72 2.08
CA ALA A 178 -27.90 -7.35 0.76
C ALA A 178 -26.42 -6.92 0.80
N ARG A 179 -26.03 -6.18 1.85
CA ARG A 179 -24.62 -5.81 2.09
C ARG A 179 -23.75 -7.03 2.38
N SER A 180 -24.24 -7.95 3.20
CA SER A 180 -23.56 -9.19 3.59
C SER A 180 -23.28 -10.07 2.36
N ARG A 181 -24.27 -10.26 1.48
CA ARG A 181 -24.08 -10.98 0.21
C ARG A 181 -22.96 -10.38 -0.62
N ARG A 182 -22.95 -9.04 -0.76
CA ARG A 182 -21.91 -8.34 -1.52
C ARG A 182 -20.53 -8.56 -0.90
N ILE A 183 -20.41 -8.49 0.43
CA ILE A 183 -19.15 -8.72 1.14
C ILE A 183 -18.65 -10.14 0.92
N VAL A 184 -19.50 -11.16 1.04
CA VAL A 184 -19.13 -12.56 0.78
C VAL A 184 -18.63 -12.72 -0.67
N LYS A 185 -19.37 -12.19 -1.66
CA LYS A 185 -18.96 -12.24 -3.07
C LYS A 185 -17.62 -11.56 -3.32
N MET A 186 -17.41 -10.38 -2.74
CA MET A 186 -16.15 -9.64 -2.88
C MET A 186 -15.00 -10.37 -2.22
N ALA A 187 -15.19 -10.93 -1.01
CA ALA A 187 -14.15 -11.67 -0.30
C ALA A 187 -13.73 -12.92 -1.07
N VAL A 188 -14.71 -13.70 -1.56
CA VAL A 188 -14.45 -14.92 -2.35
C VAL A 188 -13.85 -14.59 -3.73
N GLY A 189 -14.28 -13.50 -4.37
CA GLY A 189 -13.80 -13.11 -5.71
C GLY A 189 -12.47 -12.35 -5.75
N SER A 190 -12.03 -11.75 -4.64
CA SER A 190 -10.79 -10.95 -4.58
C SER A 190 -9.53 -11.75 -4.20
N GLU A 191 -9.67 -12.90 -3.52
CA GLU A 191 -8.56 -13.85 -3.30
C GLU A 191 -8.51 -14.94 -4.39
N GLY A 192 -8.31 -14.52 -5.64
CA GLY A 192 -8.22 -15.42 -6.79
C GLY A 192 -7.44 -16.72 -6.52
N HIS A 193 -8.11 -17.85 -6.78
CA HIS A 193 -7.62 -19.21 -6.96
C HIS A 193 -6.73 -19.81 -5.85
N LEU A 194 -7.32 -20.76 -5.09
CA LEU A 194 -6.54 -21.90 -4.59
C LEU A 194 -5.98 -22.69 -5.80
N PRO A 195 -4.71 -23.11 -5.80
CA PRO A 195 -4.22 -24.04 -6.81
C PRO A 195 -4.98 -25.37 -6.63
N GLY A 196 -5.74 -25.79 -7.64
CA GLY A 196 -6.37 -27.12 -7.68
C GLY A 196 -7.90 -27.17 -7.69
N SER A 197 -8.61 -26.04 -7.63
CA SER A 197 -10.08 -26.03 -7.75
C SER A 197 -10.52 -25.10 -8.87
N GLN A 198 -10.83 -25.69 -10.04
CA GLN A 198 -11.34 -25.01 -11.23
C GLN A 198 -12.77 -24.46 -11.10
N ASP A 199 -13.39 -24.57 -9.92
CA ASP A 199 -14.75 -24.06 -9.67
C ASP A 199 -14.76 -23.13 -8.44
N ILE A 200 -14.28 -21.88 -8.57
CA ILE A 200 -14.75 -20.82 -7.66
C ILE A 200 -16.04 -20.27 -8.25
N ILE A 201 -17.10 -20.98 -7.88
CA ILE A 201 -18.51 -20.83 -8.21
C ILE A 201 -18.92 -19.36 -8.14
N VAL A 202 -19.56 -18.86 -9.21
CA VAL A 202 -20.50 -17.73 -9.13
C VAL A 202 -21.62 -18.16 -8.19
N MET A 203 -21.45 -17.96 -6.87
CA MET A 203 -22.50 -18.28 -5.91
C MET A 203 -23.67 -17.34 -6.16
N ASP A 204 -24.82 -17.92 -6.50
CA ASP A 204 -26.08 -17.18 -6.53
C ASP A 204 -26.44 -16.68 -5.12
N ASP A 205 -27.34 -15.70 -5.07
CA ASP A 205 -27.77 -15.11 -3.80
C ASP A 205 -28.38 -16.15 -2.84
N ALA A 206 -29.05 -17.18 -3.38
CA ALA A 206 -29.72 -18.21 -2.61
C ALA A 206 -28.72 -19.11 -1.86
N LYS A 207 -27.60 -19.51 -2.48
CA LYS A 207 -26.55 -20.28 -1.82
C LYS A 207 -25.83 -19.47 -0.74
N ILE A 208 -25.60 -18.18 -0.97
CA ILE A 208 -25.01 -17.30 0.04
C ILE A 208 -25.96 -17.16 1.24
N ASP A 209 -27.27 -17.03 1.00
CA ASP A 209 -28.26 -16.98 2.07
C ASP A 209 -28.30 -18.26 2.89
N GLN A 210 -28.29 -19.43 2.24
CA GLN A 210 -28.25 -20.72 2.93
C GLN A 210 -26.99 -20.86 3.79
N LEU A 211 -25.83 -20.47 3.26
CA LEU A 211 -24.57 -20.48 3.99
C LEU A 211 -24.60 -19.53 5.18
N MET A 212 -25.08 -18.29 4.99
CA MET A 212 -25.23 -17.32 6.06
C MET A 212 -26.21 -17.83 7.12
N GLN A 213 -27.31 -18.48 6.73
CA GLN A 213 -28.27 -19.07 7.66
C GLN A 213 -27.63 -20.19 8.49
N ALA A 214 -26.85 -21.07 7.86
CA ALA A 214 -26.08 -22.10 8.56
C ALA A 214 -25.05 -21.51 9.55
N CYS A 215 -24.52 -20.33 9.24
CA CYS A 215 -23.59 -19.57 10.09
C CYS A 215 -24.29 -18.57 11.03
N ASN A 216 -25.61 -18.68 11.24
CA ASN A 216 -26.42 -17.81 12.09
C ASN A 216 -26.28 -16.30 11.76
N GLY A 217 -26.17 -15.99 10.48
CA GLY A 217 -26.04 -14.63 9.94
C GLY A 217 -24.65 -14.00 10.10
N GLN A 218 -23.63 -14.77 10.52
CA GLN A 218 -22.26 -14.28 10.69
C GLN A 218 -21.49 -14.30 9.37
N VAL A 219 -21.21 -13.12 8.81
CA VAL A 219 -20.53 -12.99 7.51
C VAL A 219 -19.10 -13.51 7.55
N LYS A 220 -18.33 -13.18 8.60
CA LYS A 220 -16.95 -13.64 8.77
C LYS A 220 -16.83 -15.17 8.75
N LEU A 221 -17.71 -15.85 9.50
CA LEU A 221 -17.77 -17.31 9.55
C LEU A 221 -18.20 -17.89 8.20
N SER A 222 -19.18 -17.27 7.55
CA SER A 222 -19.63 -17.68 6.21
C SER A 222 -18.49 -17.63 5.19
N ILE A 223 -17.68 -16.56 5.20
CA ILE A 223 -16.51 -16.45 4.32
C ILE A 223 -15.51 -17.58 4.61
N LEU A 224 -15.22 -17.86 5.88
CA LEU A 224 -14.28 -18.93 6.24
C LEU A 224 -14.76 -20.29 5.75
N VAL A 225 -16.02 -20.65 6.06
CA VAL A 225 -16.63 -21.92 5.62
C VAL A 225 -16.60 -22.02 4.09
N CYS A 226 -17.00 -20.96 3.38
CA CYS A 226 -17.00 -20.93 1.92
C CYS A 226 -15.60 -21.14 1.32
N MET A 227 -14.58 -20.47 1.86
CA MET A 227 -13.24 -20.48 1.30
C MET A 227 -12.45 -21.74 1.66
N THR A 228 -12.82 -22.42 2.75
CA THR A 228 -12.06 -23.58 3.28
C THR A 228 -12.75 -24.92 3.06
N GLY A 229 -14.06 -24.92 2.88
CA GLY A 229 -14.87 -26.14 2.84
C GLY A 229 -15.06 -26.83 4.20
N LEU A 230 -14.62 -26.21 5.30
CA LEU A 230 -14.78 -26.76 6.65
C LEU A 230 -16.25 -26.82 7.09
N SER A 231 -16.55 -27.70 8.05
CA SER A 231 -17.83 -27.65 8.75
C SER A 231 -17.95 -26.33 9.54
N VAL A 232 -19.17 -25.89 9.82
CA VAL A 232 -19.41 -24.68 10.64
C VAL A 232 -18.75 -24.80 12.01
N ALA A 233 -18.77 -25.99 12.63
CA ALA A 233 -18.16 -26.24 13.92
C ALA A 233 -16.63 -26.11 13.88
N ASP A 234 -15.98 -26.69 12.87
CA ASP A 234 -14.52 -26.61 12.73
C ASP A 234 -14.06 -25.18 12.38
N ALA A 235 -14.84 -24.48 11.56
CA ALA A 235 -14.58 -23.08 11.22
C ALA A 235 -14.70 -22.15 12.43
N ILE A 236 -15.62 -22.42 13.36
CA ILE A 236 -15.71 -21.70 14.65
C ILE A 236 -14.44 -21.91 15.47
N LEU A 237 -14.03 -23.16 15.68
CA LEU A 237 -12.82 -23.49 16.45
C LEU A 237 -11.56 -22.86 15.83
N LEU A 238 -11.46 -22.89 14.51
CA LEU A 238 -10.35 -22.28 13.78
C LEU A 238 -10.33 -20.75 13.94
N LEU A 239 -11.49 -20.09 13.90
CA LEU A 239 -11.57 -18.64 14.19
C LEU A 239 -11.19 -18.33 15.63
N GLU A 240 -11.69 -19.10 16.59
CA GLU A 240 -11.41 -18.90 18.02
C GLU A 240 -9.91 -19.02 18.33
N ARG A 241 -9.24 -20.07 17.82
CA ARG A 241 -7.80 -20.25 17.98
C ARG A 241 -6.98 -19.11 17.35
N ASN A 242 -7.51 -18.48 16.31
CA ASN A 242 -6.91 -17.32 15.66
C ASN A 242 -7.42 -15.97 16.19
N ASN A 243 -7.97 -15.93 17.41
CA ASN A 243 -8.47 -14.73 18.06
C ASN A 243 -9.50 -13.95 17.20
N GLY A 244 -10.29 -14.66 16.41
CA GLY A 244 -11.30 -14.08 15.51
C GLY A 244 -10.74 -13.38 14.27
N VAL A 245 -9.45 -13.50 13.97
CA VAL A 245 -8.80 -12.91 12.80
C VAL A 245 -8.93 -13.83 11.58
N LEU A 246 -9.84 -13.48 10.68
CA LEU A 246 -10.18 -14.31 9.51
C LEU A 246 -8.98 -14.61 8.60
N ARG A 247 -8.09 -13.64 8.38
CA ARG A 247 -6.90 -13.85 7.54
C ARG A 247 -5.96 -14.91 8.12
N SER A 248 -5.74 -14.89 9.43
CA SER A 248 -4.89 -15.87 10.12
C SER A 248 -5.51 -17.27 10.04
N ALA A 249 -6.81 -17.39 10.28
CA ALA A 249 -7.55 -18.64 10.12
C ALA A 249 -7.45 -19.22 8.70
N LEU A 250 -7.63 -18.38 7.66
CA LEU A 250 -7.49 -18.82 6.26
C LEU A 250 -6.06 -19.27 5.92
N GLN A 251 -5.04 -18.60 6.46
CA GLN A 251 -3.64 -18.97 6.25
C GLN A 251 -3.31 -20.30 6.94
N GLU A 252 -3.75 -20.49 8.18
CA GLU A 252 -3.55 -21.74 8.91
C GLU A 252 -4.23 -22.91 8.20
N GLN A 253 -5.47 -22.74 7.73
CA GLN A 253 -6.15 -23.80 6.99
C GLN A 253 -5.48 -24.13 5.65
N LYS A 254 -4.96 -23.12 4.94
CA LYS A 254 -4.15 -23.35 3.73
C LYS A 254 -2.90 -24.17 4.06
N GLN A 255 -2.25 -23.92 5.20
CA GLN A 255 -1.09 -24.71 5.64
C GLN A 255 -1.49 -26.16 5.99
N LEU A 256 -2.62 -26.35 6.70
CA LEU A 256 -3.12 -27.68 7.05
C LEU A 256 -3.53 -28.50 5.82
N GLN A 257 -4.22 -27.91 4.85
CA GLN A 257 -4.61 -28.61 3.61
C GLN A 257 -3.40 -29.04 2.77
N VAL A 258 -2.34 -28.22 2.73
CA VAL A 258 -1.06 -28.58 2.10
C VAL A 258 -0.38 -29.73 2.85
N SER A 259 -0.48 -29.79 4.18
CA SER A 259 0.10 -30.89 4.98
C SER A 259 -0.64 -32.23 4.82
N THR A 260 -1.96 -32.22 4.62
CA THR A 260 -2.76 -33.44 4.42
C THR A 260 -2.71 -33.98 2.99
N ALA A 261 -2.41 -33.15 1.99
CA ALA A 261 -2.26 -33.57 0.59
C ALA A 261 -0.93 -34.32 0.33
N ASN A 262 0.07 -34.17 1.21
CA ASN A 262 1.39 -34.78 1.11
C ASN A 262 1.55 -36.02 2.00
N GLY A 263 0.48 -36.78 2.22
CA GLY A 263 0.50 -38.00 3.01
C GLY A 263 1.22 -39.18 2.34
N THR A 264 2.55 -39.10 2.23
CA THR A 264 3.49 -40.24 2.33
C THR A 264 4.87 -39.71 2.73
N GLU A 265 5.34 -40.20 3.89
CA GLU A 265 6.67 -40.05 4.50
C GLU A 265 7.06 -38.67 5.04
N GLU A 266 7.48 -38.67 6.31
CA GLU A 266 8.06 -37.52 7.02
C GLU A 266 9.34 -37.04 6.31
N GLU A 267 9.24 -35.99 5.50
CA GLU A 267 10.42 -35.20 5.11
C GLU A 267 10.47 -33.90 5.93
N LYS A 268 11.57 -33.74 6.68
CA LYS A 268 11.99 -32.46 7.27
C LYS A 268 11.83 -31.34 6.23
N PRO A 269 11.45 -30.10 6.61
CA PRO A 269 11.35 -29.02 5.65
C PRO A 269 12.71 -28.86 4.95
N LEU A 270 12.75 -29.19 3.65
CA LEU A 270 13.92 -29.01 2.81
C LEU A 270 14.34 -27.55 2.90
N GLU A 271 15.55 -27.30 3.41
CA GLU A 271 16.18 -25.99 3.33
C GLU A 271 16.12 -25.53 1.87
N SER A 272 15.64 -24.30 1.65
CA SER A 272 15.56 -23.73 0.31
C SER A 272 16.94 -23.76 -0.33
N LYS A 273 17.02 -24.28 -1.57
CA LYS A 273 18.27 -24.35 -2.34
C LYS A 273 18.75 -22.98 -2.84
N ALA A 274 18.04 -21.90 -2.52
CA ALA A 274 18.39 -20.55 -2.95
C ALA A 274 19.70 -20.09 -2.28
N ARG A 275 20.65 -19.67 -3.12
CA ARG A 275 21.99 -19.21 -2.75
C ARG A 275 22.29 -17.80 -3.24
N TYR A 276 21.67 -17.39 -4.33
CA TYR A 276 21.78 -16.03 -4.85
C TYR A 276 20.40 -15.41 -4.95
N ILE A 277 20.31 -14.10 -4.72
CA ILE A 277 19.07 -13.37 -4.94
C ILE A 277 19.36 -11.96 -5.44
N ALA A 278 18.58 -11.53 -6.43
CA ALA A 278 18.51 -10.14 -6.80
C ALA A 278 17.08 -9.61 -6.69
N ILE A 279 16.94 -8.35 -6.28
CA ILE A 279 15.68 -7.68 -6.04
C ILE A 279 15.69 -6.31 -6.73
N ASP A 280 14.77 -6.14 -7.68
CA ASP A 280 14.47 -4.89 -8.37
C ASP A 280 13.34 -4.16 -7.63
N CYS A 281 13.67 -3.09 -6.92
CA CYS A 281 12.72 -2.22 -6.21
C CYS A 281 12.47 -0.94 -7.01
N GLY A 282 11.99 -1.10 -8.26
CA GLY A 282 11.64 0.02 -9.14
C GLY A 282 10.40 0.80 -8.69
N GLY A 283 10.02 1.86 -9.40
CA GLY A 283 8.93 2.75 -8.97
C GLY A 283 7.50 2.15 -8.95
N THR A 284 7.26 1.06 -9.65
CA THR A 284 5.90 0.48 -9.85
C THR A 284 5.75 -0.91 -9.24
N LYS A 285 6.77 -1.76 -9.39
CA LYS A 285 6.80 -3.13 -8.85
C LYS A 285 8.11 -3.38 -8.09
N MET A 286 8.05 -4.27 -7.11
CA MET A 286 9.22 -4.87 -6.48
C MET A 286 9.27 -6.34 -6.91
N ALA A 287 10.34 -6.75 -7.58
CA ALA A 287 10.51 -8.06 -8.17
C ALA A 287 11.75 -8.75 -7.59
N ALA A 288 11.63 -10.02 -7.17
CA ALA A 288 12.78 -10.80 -6.70
C ALA A 288 12.95 -12.08 -7.51
N VAL A 289 14.20 -12.46 -7.75
CA VAL A 289 14.60 -13.70 -8.40
C VAL A 289 15.67 -14.37 -7.56
N SER A 290 15.44 -15.63 -7.18
CA SER A 290 16.40 -16.45 -6.44
C SER A 290 16.95 -17.58 -7.30
N LEU A 291 18.24 -17.89 -7.16
CA LEU A 291 18.95 -18.93 -7.89
C LEU A 291 19.63 -19.94 -6.93
N ASP A 292 19.84 -21.17 -7.40
CA ASP A 292 20.66 -22.18 -6.72
C ASP A 292 22.17 -22.05 -7.05
N GLU A 293 23.01 -22.90 -6.46
CA GLU A 293 24.48 -22.94 -6.71
C GLU A 293 24.84 -23.16 -8.18
N SER A 294 23.95 -23.78 -8.96
CA SER A 294 24.17 -24.07 -10.38
C SER A 294 23.62 -22.97 -11.29
N GLY A 295 23.06 -21.90 -10.73
CA GLY A 295 22.44 -20.80 -11.48
C GLY A 295 21.02 -21.08 -11.98
N ASN A 296 20.37 -22.16 -11.53
CA ASN A 296 18.98 -22.41 -11.89
C ASN A 296 18.04 -21.57 -11.04
N VAL A 297 16.95 -21.10 -11.64
CA VAL A 297 15.93 -20.32 -10.96
C VAL A 297 15.19 -21.19 -9.94
N VAL A 298 15.32 -20.85 -8.66
CA VAL A 298 14.60 -21.49 -7.55
C VAL A 298 13.20 -20.90 -7.42
N GLY A 299 13.06 -19.59 -7.61
CA GLY A 299 11.76 -18.94 -7.66
C GLY A 299 11.82 -17.45 -8.00
N GLN A 300 10.66 -16.92 -8.35
CA GLN A 300 10.46 -15.53 -8.70
C GLN A 300 9.19 -15.00 -8.02
N SER A 301 9.19 -13.74 -7.63
CA SER A 301 8.03 -13.11 -7.03
C SER A 301 7.93 -11.64 -7.40
N ASN A 302 6.71 -11.10 -7.33
CA ASN A 302 6.43 -9.70 -7.55
C ASN A 302 5.44 -9.21 -6.50
N ILE A 303 5.67 -8.02 -5.94
CA ILE A 303 4.71 -7.30 -5.10
C ILE A 303 4.61 -5.84 -5.59
N PRO A 304 3.54 -5.09 -5.24
CA PRO A 304 3.48 -3.65 -5.48
C PRO A 304 4.69 -2.95 -4.85
N SER A 305 5.29 -1.98 -5.55
CA SER A 305 6.50 -1.34 -5.05
C SER A 305 6.26 -0.33 -3.94
N THR A 306 7.34 -0.04 -3.22
CA THR A 306 7.49 1.09 -2.30
C THR A 306 8.80 1.80 -2.61
N ASN A 307 8.78 3.12 -2.79
CA ASN A 307 9.99 3.89 -3.06
C ASN A 307 10.74 4.12 -1.74
N PHE A 308 12.03 3.74 -1.69
CA PHE A 308 12.87 3.86 -0.50
C PHE A 308 12.94 5.31 0.01
N ALA A 309 12.97 6.30 -0.87
CA ALA A 309 13.08 7.71 -0.49
C ALA A 309 11.81 8.28 0.18
N THR A 310 10.64 7.66 -0.03
CA THR A 310 9.35 8.17 0.45
C THR A 310 8.61 7.22 1.38
N THR A 311 9.10 6.00 1.57
CA THR A 311 8.48 4.96 2.40
C THR A 311 9.23 4.83 3.73
N PRO A 312 8.55 4.73 4.88
CA PRO A 312 9.21 4.42 6.14
C PRO A 312 10.07 3.15 6.02
N LEU A 313 11.32 3.22 6.48
CA LEU A 313 12.32 2.15 6.32
C LEU A 313 11.81 0.78 6.79
N SER A 314 11.10 0.72 7.92
CA SER A 314 10.53 -0.52 8.45
C SER A 314 9.54 -1.19 7.50
N VAL A 315 8.72 -0.39 6.80
CA VAL A 315 7.77 -0.89 5.80
C VAL A 315 8.52 -1.37 4.56
N PHE A 316 9.54 -0.62 4.13
CA PHE A 316 10.38 -1.00 2.99
C PHE A 316 11.10 -2.34 3.24
N ILE A 317 11.73 -2.50 4.41
CA ILE A 317 12.40 -3.75 4.82
C ILE A 317 11.40 -4.92 4.92
N SER A 318 10.19 -4.68 5.46
CA SER A 318 9.15 -5.71 5.53
C SER A 318 8.69 -6.18 4.13
N ASN A 319 8.64 -5.26 3.15
CA ASN A 319 8.34 -5.61 1.77
C ASN A 319 9.47 -6.40 1.11
N ILE A 320 10.74 -6.04 1.37
CA ILE A 320 11.91 -6.82 0.94
C ILE A 320 11.82 -8.24 1.49
N GLU A 321 11.59 -8.39 2.80
CA GLU A 321 11.44 -9.71 3.43
C GLU A 321 10.33 -10.52 2.75
N LYS A 322 9.16 -9.90 2.54
CA LYS A 322 8.01 -10.55 1.92
C LYS A 322 8.32 -11.02 0.49
N VAL A 323 8.90 -10.17 -0.35
CA VAL A 323 9.22 -10.52 -1.74
C VAL A 323 10.29 -11.61 -1.80
N THR A 324 11.31 -11.55 -0.93
CA THR A 324 12.34 -12.58 -0.79
C THR A 324 11.73 -13.93 -0.39
N ARG A 325 10.88 -13.96 0.64
CA ARG A 325 10.24 -15.20 1.10
C ARG A 325 9.44 -15.87 0.00
N LEU A 326 8.67 -15.08 -0.74
CA LEU A 326 7.90 -15.56 -1.89
C LEU A 326 8.82 -16.10 -3.00
N ALA A 327 9.93 -15.42 -3.29
CA ALA A 327 10.87 -15.88 -4.32
C ALA A 327 11.65 -17.15 -3.92
N CYS A 328 11.76 -17.45 -2.62
CA CYS A 328 12.52 -18.60 -2.13
C CYS A 328 11.65 -19.78 -1.69
N ASN A 329 10.31 -19.63 -1.73
CA ASN A 329 9.35 -20.55 -1.12
C ASN A 329 9.66 -20.89 0.35
N SER A 330 10.24 -19.93 1.10
CA SER A 330 10.64 -20.17 2.49
C SER A 330 9.49 -19.92 3.48
N VAL A 331 9.20 -20.92 4.31
CA VAL A 331 8.18 -20.91 5.38
C VAL A 331 8.80 -20.59 6.76
N GLY A 332 10.13 -20.41 6.86
CA GLY A 332 10.89 -20.32 8.11
C GLY A 332 11.91 -19.18 8.15
N SER A 333 13.17 -19.43 8.47
CA SER A 333 14.24 -18.42 8.29
C SER A 333 14.53 -18.20 6.80
N LEU A 334 15.05 -17.02 6.45
CA LEU A 334 15.55 -16.80 5.09
C LEU A 334 16.76 -17.72 4.82
N PRO A 335 16.96 -18.15 3.56
CA PRO A 335 18.15 -18.93 3.19
C PRO A 335 19.43 -18.14 3.46
N ASN A 336 20.53 -18.85 3.71
CA ASN A 336 21.84 -18.21 3.78
C ASN A 336 22.34 -17.96 2.36
N PHE A 337 22.22 -16.71 1.90
CA PHE A 337 22.68 -16.31 0.58
C PHE A 337 24.20 -16.09 0.54
N GLU A 338 24.81 -16.53 -0.56
CA GLU A 338 26.21 -16.25 -0.87
C GLU A 338 26.39 -14.85 -1.45
N ALA A 339 25.43 -14.38 -2.25
CA ALA A 339 25.38 -12.99 -2.71
C ALA A 339 23.94 -12.49 -2.88
N ILE A 340 23.76 -11.21 -2.53
CA ILE A 340 22.48 -10.50 -2.55
C ILE A 340 22.69 -9.18 -3.29
N TRP A 341 21.87 -8.91 -4.31
CA TRP A 341 21.86 -7.61 -4.97
C TRP A 341 20.49 -6.96 -4.95
N ILE A 342 20.37 -5.83 -4.24
CA ILE A 342 19.13 -5.06 -4.15
C ILE A 342 19.35 -3.72 -4.86
N GLY A 343 18.64 -3.52 -5.98
CA GLY A 343 18.55 -2.23 -6.65
C GLY A 343 17.28 -1.51 -6.23
N SER A 344 17.37 -0.28 -5.75
CA SER A 344 16.20 0.47 -5.30
C SER A 344 16.12 1.87 -5.88
N ALA A 345 14.95 2.20 -6.42
CA ALA A 345 14.63 3.57 -6.82
C ALA A 345 14.78 4.52 -5.62
N GLY A 346 15.40 5.68 -5.86
CA GLY A 346 15.68 6.68 -4.82
C GLY A 346 16.90 6.38 -3.93
N CYS A 347 17.64 5.30 -4.19
CA CYS A 347 18.84 4.92 -3.44
C CYS A 347 20.14 5.39 -4.14
N ASP A 348 20.25 6.70 -4.41
CA ASP A 348 21.39 7.27 -5.14
C ASP A 348 22.59 7.64 -4.26
N ALA A 349 22.34 8.10 -3.03
CA ALA A 349 23.40 8.53 -2.13
C ALA A 349 24.10 7.32 -1.46
N ILE A 350 25.43 7.38 -1.36
CA ILE A 350 26.24 6.35 -0.70
C ILE A 350 25.79 6.15 0.76
N GLU A 351 25.42 7.23 1.46
CA GLU A 351 24.90 7.18 2.83
C GLU A 351 23.60 6.36 2.91
N SER A 352 22.67 6.58 1.98
CA SER A 352 21.41 5.82 1.87
C SER A 352 21.66 4.35 1.57
N GLN A 353 22.59 4.05 0.66
CA GLN A 353 22.98 2.67 0.32
C GLN A 353 23.57 1.96 1.53
N ASN A 354 24.48 2.62 2.26
CA ASN A 354 25.10 2.08 3.48
C ASN A 354 24.07 1.85 4.59
N HIS A 355 23.14 2.79 4.79
CA HIS A 355 22.10 2.65 5.79
C HIS A 355 21.16 1.48 5.48
N LEU A 356 20.70 1.36 4.22
CA LEU A 356 19.87 0.25 3.78
C LEU A 356 20.63 -1.08 3.90
N LYS A 357 21.90 -1.13 3.52
CA LYS A 357 22.76 -2.31 3.63
C LYS A 357 22.86 -2.81 5.08
N GLN A 358 22.98 -1.91 6.06
CA GLN A 358 23.02 -2.28 7.49
C GLN A 358 21.73 -2.95 7.97
N GLU A 359 20.56 -2.44 7.59
CA GLU A 359 19.28 -3.06 7.97
C GLU A 359 19.06 -4.40 7.25
N LEU A 360 19.51 -4.51 5.99
CA LEU A 360 19.42 -5.75 5.23
C LEU A 360 20.34 -6.84 5.79
N ALA A 361 21.54 -6.49 6.28
CA ALA A 361 22.42 -7.43 6.95
C ALA A 361 21.74 -8.11 8.15
N LYS A 362 20.93 -7.36 8.91
CA LYS A 362 20.11 -7.91 10.00
C LYS A 362 19.01 -8.83 9.47
N LEU A 363 18.28 -8.41 8.42
CA LEU A 363 17.19 -9.19 7.83
C LEU A 363 17.69 -10.55 7.30
N PHE A 364 18.78 -10.55 6.55
CA PHE A 364 19.34 -11.76 5.94
C PHE A 364 20.24 -12.55 6.90
N SER A 365 20.43 -12.08 8.13
CA SER A 365 21.36 -12.68 9.10
C SER A 365 22.78 -12.87 8.54
N VAL A 366 23.22 -11.93 7.70
CA VAL A 366 24.52 -11.97 7.03
C VAL A 366 25.57 -11.30 7.90
N ILE A 367 26.61 -12.06 8.28
CA ILE A 367 27.74 -11.57 9.10
C ILE A 367 28.74 -10.79 8.24
N ASP A 368 28.92 -11.21 6.98
CA ASP A 368 29.83 -10.58 6.01
C ASP A 368 29.05 -9.67 5.06
N ASP A 369 29.06 -8.38 5.35
CA ASP A 369 28.31 -7.39 4.59
C ASP A 369 28.79 -7.26 3.13
N SER A 370 29.98 -7.76 2.77
CA SER A 370 30.46 -7.77 1.38
C SER A 370 29.56 -8.57 0.43
N LYS A 371 28.77 -9.51 0.97
CA LYS A 371 27.77 -10.29 0.22
C LYS A 371 26.54 -9.49 -0.20
N ILE A 372 26.32 -8.31 0.41
CA ILE A 372 25.16 -7.47 0.12
C ILE A 372 25.60 -6.27 -0.71
N ARG A 373 25.11 -6.24 -1.96
CA ARG A 373 25.23 -5.11 -2.87
C ARG A 373 23.92 -4.34 -2.90
N VAL A 374 23.95 -3.08 -2.45
CA VAL A 374 22.81 -2.16 -2.53
C VAL A 374 23.14 -1.07 -3.53
N THR A 375 22.27 -0.87 -4.51
CA THR A 375 22.46 0.12 -5.58
C THR A 375 21.15 0.83 -5.90
N ASN A 376 21.17 1.75 -6.87
CA ASN A 376 19.93 2.20 -7.49
C ASN A 376 19.37 1.06 -8.39
N ASP A 377 18.08 1.10 -8.70
CA ASP A 377 17.41 0.10 -9.54
C ASP A 377 17.99 0.09 -10.97
N VAL A 378 18.44 1.23 -11.50
CA VAL A 378 19.09 1.33 -12.82
C VAL A 378 20.34 0.46 -12.96
N ASP A 379 21.07 0.21 -11.87
CA ASP A 379 22.34 -0.55 -11.94
C ASP A 379 22.12 -2.05 -12.14
N LEU A 380 20.94 -2.57 -11.79
CA LEU A 380 20.60 -3.98 -12.05
C LEU A 380 20.60 -4.27 -13.55
N LEU A 381 20.17 -3.30 -14.37
CA LEU A 381 20.14 -3.43 -15.82
C LEU A 381 21.56 -3.40 -16.44
N ALA A 382 22.54 -2.81 -15.75
CA ALA A 382 23.93 -2.81 -16.21
C ALA A 382 24.54 -4.22 -16.25
N SER A 383 23.95 -5.20 -15.53
CA SER A 383 24.33 -6.62 -15.67
C SER A 383 24.24 -7.12 -17.11
N GLY A 384 23.33 -6.56 -17.93
CA GLY A 384 23.19 -6.89 -19.35
C GLY A 384 24.40 -6.50 -20.22
N LEU A 385 25.30 -5.65 -19.71
CA LEU A 385 26.56 -5.30 -20.37
C LEU A 385 27.62 -6.42 -20.26
N GLY A 386 27.45 -7.36 -19.33
CA GLY A 386 28.39 -8.46 -19.12
C GLY A 386 29.80 -8.02 -18.72
N GLY A 387 29.90 -6.95 -17.92
CA GLY A 387 31.18 -6.42 -17.41
C GLY A 387 32.00 -5.62 -18.43
N LYS A 388 31.40 -5.18 -19.54
CA LYS A 388 32.02 -4.30 -20.53
C LYS A 388 31.48 -2.88 -20.43
N GLU A 389 32.29 -1.91 -20.83
CA GLU A 389 31.87 -0.53 -21.03
C GLU A 389 30.73 -0.47 -22.06
N GLY A 390 29.72 0.36 -21.76
CA GLY A 390 28.58 0.56 -22.63
C GLY A 390 27.50 1.39 -21.97
N ALA A 391 26.31 1.38 -22.55
CA ALA A 391 25.20 2.23 -22.12
C ALA A 391 23.96 1.42 -21.76
N VAL A 392 23.21 1.93 -20.79
CA VAL A 392 21.87 1.46 -20.43
C VAL A 392 20.88 2.59 -20.73
N LEU A 393 19.84 2.29 -21.49
CA LEU A 393 18.72 3.19 -21.79
C LEU A 393 17.42 2.61 -21.24
N ILE A 394 16.72 3.43 -20.46
CA ILE A 394 15.46 3.03 -19.83
C ILE A 394 14.35 3.95 -20.28
N ALA A 395 13.23 3.37 -20.71
CA ALA A 395 11.96 4.07 -20.78
C ALA A 395 10.81 3.18 -20.25
N GLY A 396 10.16 3.67 -19.20
CA GLY A 396 9.00 3.06 -18.57
C GLY A 396 8.07 4.17 -18.08
N THR A 397 7.82 4.23 -16.78
CA THR A 397 7.10 5.36 -16.17
C THR A 397 7.88 6.68 -16.34
N GLY A 398 9.20 6.64 -16.18
CA GLY A 398 10.13 7.73 -16.46
C GLY A 398 11.19 7.29 -17.49
N SER A 399 12.21 8.12 -17.72
CA SER A 399 13.31 7.80 -18.64
C SER A 399 14.67 8.27 -18.15
N ILE A 400 15.70 7.48 -18.44
CA ILE A 400 17.09 7.76 -18.07
C ILE A 400 18.04 6.98 -18.97
N ALA A 401 19.22 7.55 -19.24
CA ALA A 401 20.32 6.85 -19.87
C ALA A 401 21.60 7.01 -19.05
N ILE A 402 22.36 5.92 -18.88
CA ILE A 402 23.60 5.90 -18.09
C ILE A 402 24.69 5.13 -18.86
N ARG A 403 25.90 5.67 -18.89
CA ARG A 403 27.11 4.99 -19.35
C ARG A 403 27.83 4.36 -18.16
N TYR A 404 28.27 3.12 -18.32
CA TYR A 404 29.06 2.38 -17.35
C TYR A 404 30.43 2.04 -17.92
N ALA A 405 31.47 2.10 -17.09
CA ALA A 405 32.82 1.63 -17.39
C ALA A 405 32.92 0.10 -17.32
N ASP A 406 34.04 -0.47 -17.80
CA ASP A 406 34.40 -1.89 -17.58
C ASP A 406 34.41 -2.27 -16.09
N SER A 407 34.73 -1.31 -15.21
CA SER A 407 34.69 -1.51 -13.74
C SER A 407 33.27 -1.62 -13.17
N GLY A 408 32.24 -1.34 -13.97
CA GLY A 408 30.84 -1.20 -13.53
C GLY A 408 30.52 0.15 -12.89
N GLU A 409 31.47 1.09 -12.85
CA GLU A 409 31.23 2.46 -12.35
C GLU A 409 30.44 3.29 -13.37
N ARG A 410 29.54 4.14 -12.88
CA ARG A 410 28.79 5.08 -13.71
C ARG A 410 29.71 6.21 -14.20
N ILE A 411 29.93 6.29 -15.50
CA ILE A 411 30.75 7.34 -16.12
C ILE A 411 29.93 8.62 -16.33
N ARG A 412 28.70 8.45 -16.84
CA ARG A 412 27.88 9.58 -17.28
C ARG A 412 26.41 9.23 -17.21
N ARG A 413 25.59 10.24 -16.93
CA ARG A 413 24.14 10.14 -16.88
C ARG A 413 23.51 11.24 -17.74
N SER A 414 22.38 10.90 -18.37
CA SER A 414 21.49 11.81 -19.07
C SER A 414 20.04 11.47 -18.71
N GLY A 415 19.22 12.47 -18.40
CA GLY A 415 17.83 12.26 -17.96
C GLY A 415 17.67 11.82 -16.50
N GLY A 416 16.47 11.32 -16.17
CA GLY A 416 16.08 10.91 -14.81
C GLY A 416 15.84 12.06 -13.83
N LEU A 417 15.59 13.28 -14.31
CA LEU A 417 15.31 14.45 -13.46
C LEU A 417 13.91 14.41 -12.81
N GLY A 418 13.11 13.40 -13.16
CA GLY A 418 11.75 13.22 -12.69
C GLY A 418 10.72 13.94 -13.56
N TYR A 419 9.48 13.49 -13.43
CA TYR A 419 8.38 13.76 -14.36
C TYR A 419 7.97 15.25 -14.49
N LEU A 420 8.32 16.10 -13.52
CA LEU A 420 7.99 17.53 -13.54
C LEU A 420 8.85 18.31 -14.52
N VAL A 421 10.14 17.94 -14.66
CA VAL A 421 11.14 18.70 -15.41
C VAL A 421 11.89 17.89 -16.46
N GLY A 422 11.70 16.57 -16.51
CA GLY A 422 12.28 15.67 -17.49
C GLY A 422 11.36 14.48 -17.79
N ASP A 423 11.95 13.28 -17.87
CA ASP A 423 11.28 12.02 -18.28
C ASP A 423 10.84 12.04 -19.76
N GLU A 424 11.56 12.75 -20.63
CA GLU A 424 11.26 12.83 -22.05
C GLU A 424 11.31 11.43 -22.72
N GLY A 425 10.32 11.15 -23.56
CA GLY A 425 10.18 9.83 -24.19
C GLY A 425 9.76 8.69 -23.26
N SER A 426 9.38 9.00 -22.01
CA SER A 426 8.78 8.03 -21.10
C SER A 426 7.27 7.88 -21.29
N GLY A 427 6.66 6.95 -20.56
CA GLY A 427 5.21 6.78 -20.51
C GLY A 427 4.51 7.98 -19.89
N TRP A 428 5.19 8.71 -19.01
CA TRP A 428 4.67 9.99 -18.53
C TRP A 428 4.59 11.04 -19.65
N ASP A 429 5.66 11.19 -20.43
CA ASP A 429 5.71 12.18 -21.52
C ASP A 429 4.67 11.87 -22.62
N ILE A 430 4.59 10.60 -23.02
CA ILE A 430 3.60 10.12 -23.99
C ILE A 430 2.17 10.31 -23.46
N GLY A 431 1.90 9.93 -22.21
CA GLY A 431 0.59 10.09 -21.59
C GLY A 431 0.18 11.56 -21.44
N ARG A 432 1.12 12.42 -21.06
CA ARG A 432 0.92 13.88 -20.97
C ARG A 432 0.58 14.47 -22.34
N ALA A 433 1.29 14.08 -23.40
CA ALA A 433 1.00 14.53 -24.75
C ALA A 433 -0.41 14.10 -25.21
N ALA A 434 -0.84 12.88 -24.86
CA ALA A 434 -2.20 12.41 -25.14
C ALA A 434 -3.28 13.25 -24.43
N ILE A 435 -3.03 13.66 -23.18
CA ILE A 435 -3.92 14.55 -22.41
C ILE A 435 -3.98 15.93 -23.05
N GLN A 436 -2.83 16.50 -23.44
CA GLN A 436 -2.77 17.82 -24.07
C GLN A 436 -3.51 17.84 -25.42
N HIS A 437 -3.36 16.79 -26.22
CA HIS A 437 -4.13 16.63 -27.46
C HIS A 437 -5.63 16.51 -27.17
N THR A 438 -6.02 15.63 -26.25
CA THR A 438 -7.44 15.42 -25.89
C THR A 438 -8.07 16.69 -25.33
N GLY A 439 -7.35 17.45 -24.49
CA GLY A 439 -7.80 18.75 -24.00
C GLY A 439 -7.99 19.78 -25.13
N SER A 440 -7.15 19.72 -26.16
CA SER A 440 -7.31 20.57 -27.36
C SER A 440 -8.56 20.23 -28.16
N VAL A 441 -8.96 18.95 -28.20
CA VAL A 441 -10.24 18.52 -28.79
C VAL A 441 -11.43 19.00 -27.96
N ILE A 442 -11.36 18.92 -26.63
CA ILE A 442 -12.41 19.39 -25.71
C ILE A 442 -12.60 20.91 -25.81
N ASP A 443 -11.51 21.66 -25.98
CA ASP A 443 -11.54 23.11 -26.20
C ASP A 443 -11.89 23.49 -27.65
N GLU A 444 -12.25 22.52 -28.50
CA GLU A 444 -12.58 22.69 -29.92
C GLU A 444 -11.46 23.33 -30.77
N ARG A 445 -10.21 23.26 -30.28
CA ARG A 445 -9.02 23.76 -31.00
C ARG A 445 -8.55 22.81 -32.10
N CYS A 446 -8.98 21.56 -32.08
CA CYS A 446 -8.74 20.58 -33.15
C CYS A 446 -9.86 19.54 -33.23
N SER A 447 -9.96 18.84 -34.37
CA SER A 447 -10.99 17.83 -34.60
C SER A 447 -10.76 16.56 -33.75
N PRO A 448 -11.84 15.89 -33.30
CA PRO A 448 -11.72 14.62 -32.58
C PRO A 448 -10.99 13.54 -33.37
N THR A 449 -10.03 12.88 -32.72
CA THR A 449 -9.26 11.75 -33.25
C THR A 449 -9.60 10.45 -32.52
N GLU A 450 -9.24 9.31 -33.10
CA GLU A 450 -9.40 7.99 -32.44
C GLU A 450 -8.71 7.97 -31.06
N LEU A 451 -7.52 8.56 -30.97
CA LEU A 451 -6.80 8.74 -29.70
C LEU A 451 -7.65 9.48 -28.67
N SER A 452 -8.18 10.66 -29.02
CA SER A 452 -8.97 11.47 -28.07
C SER A 452 -10.23 10.75 -27.59
N LYS A 453 -10.89 9.96 -28.46
CA LYS A 453 -12.06 9.16 -28.09
C LYS A 453 -11.70 8.08 -27.07
N ARG A 454 -10.60 7.34 -27.30
CA ARG A 454 -10.16 6.29 -26.37
C ARG A 454 -9.67 6.85 -25.04
N VAL A 455 -8.98 7.99 -25.05
CA VAL A 455 -8.57 8.68 -23.81
C VAL A 455 -9.78 9.14 -23.01
N LEU A 456 -10.78 9.76 -23.65
CA LEU A 456 -12.02 10.16 -22.97
C LEU A 456 -12.78 8.95 -22.39
N SER A 457 -12.85 7.84 -23.14
CA SER A 457 -13.46 6.60 -22.70
C SER A 457 -12.73 6.01 -21.48
N GLU A 458 -11.41 5.91 -21.52
CA GLU A 458 -10.58 5.40 -20.41
C GLU A 458 -10.74 6.26 -19.14
N LEU A 459 -10.83 7.57 -19.30
CA LEU A 459 -11.03 8.50 -18.19
C LEU A 459 -12.51 8.60 -17.74
N GLY A 460 -13.45 7.99 -18.47
CA GLY A 460 -14.87 8.06 -18.18
C GLY A 460 -15.44 9.49 -18.25
N CYS A 461 -14.94 10.30 -19.18
CA CYS A 461 -15.26 11.73 -19.28
C CYS A 461 -16.05 12.05 -20.54
N THR A 462 -17.13 12.84 -20.41
CA THR A 462 -17.94 13.32 -21.54
C THR A 462 -17.92 14.83 -21.70
N ASP A 463 -17.40 15.57 -20.72
CA ASP A 463 -17.35 17.03 -20.74
C ASP A 463 -16.04 17.57 -20.14
N ARG A 464 -15.83 18.88 -20.31
CA ARG A 464 -14.64 19.60 -19.85
C ARG A 464 -14.42 19.51 -18.34
N VAL A 465 -15.49 19.57 -17.55
CA VAL A 465 -15.39 19.57 -16.08
C VAL A 465 -14.93 18.20 -15.60
N GLN A 466 -15.53 17.14 -16.14
CA GLN A 466 -15.16 15.75 -15.85
C GLN A 466 -13.72 15.45 -16.26
N PHE A 467 -13.29 15.94 -17.44
CA PHE A 467 -11.92 15.75 -17.92
C PHE A 467 -10.90 16.42 -17.01
N ILE A 468 -11.10 17.69 -16.64
CA ILE A 468 -10.19 18.38 -15.71
C ILE A 468 -10.16 17.61 -14.38
N LYS A 469 -11.33 17.25 -13.86
CA LYS A 469 -11.43 16.52 -12.59
C LYS A 469 -10.68 15.18 -12.63
N SER A 470 -10.82 14.40 -13.70
CA SER A 470 -10.16 13.08 -13.81
C SER A 470 -8.63 13.17 -13.87
N ILE A 471 -8.08 14.28 -14.36
CA ILE A 471 -6.63 14.52 -14.40
C ILE A 471 -6.08 15.01 -13.05
N TYR A 472 -6.80 15.91 -12.37
CA TYR A 472 -6.28 16.58 -11.17
C TYR A 472 -6.71 15.93 -9.85
N ASP A 473 -7.75 15.09 -9.82
CA ASP A 473 -8.20 14.39 -8.61
C ASP A 473 -7.25 13.25 -8.21
N GLY A 474 -7.06 13.12 -6.89
CA GLY A 474 -6.25 12.08 -6.25
C GLY A 474 -4.89 12.57 -5.77
N ASP A 475 -4.18 11.72 -5.02
CA ASP A 475 -2.80 11.98 -4.62
C ASP A 475 -1.85 11.92 -5.83
N GLU A 476 -0.63 12.43 -5.67
CA GLU A 476 0.39 12.48 -6.73
C GLU A 476 0.68 11.13 -7.39
N SER A 477 0.76 10.05 -6.60
CA SER A 477 1.06 8.71 -7.10
C SER A 477 -0.09 8.22 -7.99
N SER A 478 -1.33 8.37 -7.51
CA SER A 478 -2.52 7.98 -8.28
C SER A 478 -2.66 8.76 -9.59
N ARG A 479 -2.35 10.06 -9.59
CA ARG A 479 -2.35 10.91 -10.79
C ARG A 479 -1.30 10.46 -11.78
N LYS A 480 -0.06 10.22 -11.31
CA LYS A 480 1.04 9.75 -12.15
C LYS A 480 0.71 8.42 -12.82
N ALA A 481 0.21 7.45 -12.05
CA ALA A 481 -0.18 6.14 -12.57
C ALA A 481 -1.27 6.24 -13.65
N ARG A 482 -2.28 7.09 -13.44
CA ARG A 482 -3.36 7.31 -14.41
C ARG A 482 -2.85 7.88 -15.72
N ILE A 483 -1.99 8.89 -15.67
CA ILE A 483 -1.43 9.54 -16.87
C ILE A 483 -0.53 8.57 -17.64
N VAL A 484 0.35 7.83 -16.93
CA VAL A 484 1.24 6.84 -17.55
C VAL A 484 0.46 5.72 -18.23
N LYS A 485 -0.70 5.32 -17.68
CA LYS A 485 -1.58 4.32 -18.29
C LYS A 485 -2.04 4.74 -19.70
N LEU A 486 -2.21 6.04 -19.95
CA LEU A 486 -2.62 6.53 -21.27
C LEU A 486 -1.56 6.31 -22.35
N ALA A 487 -0.28 6.12 -22.00
CA ALA A 487 0.75 5.78 -22.99
C ALA A 487 0.45 4.46 -23.71
N GLN A 488 -0.15 3.49 -23.01
CA GLN A 488 -0.58 2.22 -23.62
C GLN A 488 -1.70 2.43 -24.64
N ILE A 489 -2.58 3.41 -24.42
CA ILE A 489 -3.61 3.77 -25.40
C ILE A 489 -2.97 4.40 -26.64
N VAL A 490 -1.97 5.27 -26.47
CA VAL A 490 -1.24 5.86 -27.61
C VAL A 490 -0.57 4.76 -28.44
N LEU A 491 0.12 3.81 -27.80
CA LEU A 491 0.76 2.68 -28.46
C LEU A 491 -0.27 1.82 -29.23
N ALA A 492 -1.38 1.46 -28.59
CA ALA A 492 -2.44 0.69 -29.22
C ALA A 492 -3.06 1.42 -30.42
N CYS A 493 -3.35 2.73 -30.29
CA CYS A 493 -3.88 3.55 -31.40
C CYS A 493 -2.92 3.67 -32.59
N ALA A 494 -1.61 3.73 -32.33
CA ALA A 494 -0.60 3.75 -33.38
C ALA A 494 -0.55 2.41 -34.13
N GLN A 495 -0.67 1.29 -33.41
CA GLN A 495 -0.56 -0.06 -33.99
C GLN A 495 -1.83 -0.52 -34.72
N GLU A 496 -3.01 -0.33 -34.12
CA GLU A 496 -4.27 -0.93 -34.62
C GLU A 496 -4.86 -0.20 -35.83
N GLY A 497 -4.56 1.09 -36.00
CA GLY A 497 -5.21 1.92 -37.01
C GLY A 497 -4.34 3.03 -37.58
N GLY A 498 -3.04 3.08 -37.25
CA GLY A 498 -2.13 4.11 -37.77
C GLY A 498 -2.60 5.53 -37.46
N CYS A 499 -3.20 5.76 -36.28
CA CYS A 499 -3.68 7.09 -35.89
C CYS A 499 -2.52 8.09 -35.99
N THR A 500 -2.61 9.04 -36.93
CA THR A 500 -1.53 9.97 -37.27
C THR A 500 -1.04 10.73 -36.04
N THR A 501 -1.96 11.23 -35.22
CA THR A 501 -1.63 11.90 -33.95
C THR A 501 -0.86 10.98 -32.98
N SER A 502 -1.23 9.70 -32.89
CA SER A 502 -0.51 8.76 -32.02
C SER A 502 0.89 8.48 -32.55
N LEU A 503 1.04 8.33 -33.87
CA LEU A 503 2.33 8.19 -34.54
C LEU A 503 3.22 9.43 -34.34
N GLU A 504 2.65 10.63 -34.45
CA GLU A 504 3.35 11.90 -34.20
C GLU A 504 3.84 12.00 -32.75
N ILE A 505 2.98 11.68 -31.77
CA ILE A 505 3.36 11.66 -30.34
C ILE A 505 4.50 10.67 -30.11
N LEU A 506 4.40 9.45 -30.62
CA LEU A 506 5.43 8.42 -30.44
C LEU A 506 6.73 8.78 -31.15
N THR A 507 6.67 9.37 -32.35
CA THR A 507 7.86 9.83 -33.09
C THR A 507 8.57 10.94 -32.32
N HIS A 508 7.82 11.90 -31.78
CA HIS A 508 8.38 12.97 -30.95
C HIS A 508 9.01 12.43 -29.67
N ALA A 509 8.30 11.53 -28.98
CA ALA A 509 8.79 10.85 -27.79
C ALA A 509 10.07 10.06 -28.06
N ALA A 510 10.11 9.28 -29.15
CA ALA A 510 11.29 8.52 -29.57
C ALA A 510 12.47 9.45 -29.87
N THR A 511 12.23 10.58 -30.57
CA THR A 511 13.26 11.59 -30.85
C THR A 511 13.87 12.16 -29.57
N ASN A 512 13.02 12.50 -28.59
CA ASN A 512 13.53 13.04 -27.32
C ASN A 512 14.27 11.97 -26.51
N LEU A 513 13.80 10.72 -26.50
CA LEU A 513 14.50 9.63 -25.83
C LEU A 513 15.86 9.34 -26.47
N SER A 514 15.93 9.35 -27.81
CA SER A 514 17.19 9.19 -28.54
C SER A 514 18.18 10.27 -28.14
N ARG A 515 17.76 11.55 -28.08
CA ARG A 515 18.60 12.66 -27.60
C ARG A 515 19.15 12.42 -26.19
N ILE A 516 18.33 11.92 -25.26
CA ILE A 516 18.82 11.54 -23.93
C ILE A 516 19.93 10.50 -24.04
N ALA A 517 19.73 9.47 -24.86
CA ALA A 517 20.66 8.37 -25.04
C ALA A 517 21.97 8.78 -25.74
N GLN A 518 21.93 9.71 -26.71
CA GLN A 518 23.11 10.14 -27.47
C GLN A 518 24.23 10.70 -26.60
N TYR A 519 23.89 11.36 -25.49
CA TYR A 519 24.90 11.95 -24.60
C TYR A 519 25.74 10.91 -23.85
N VAL A 520 25.26 9.66 -23.77
CA VAL A 520 25.91 8.57 -23.03
C VAL A 520 26.43 7.44 -23.94
N ILE A 521 25.85 7.28 -25.14
CA ILE A 521 26.24 6.25 -26.12
C ILE A 521 27.44 6.72 -26.97
N GLN A 522 28.33 5.79 -27.29
CA GLN A 522 29.44 5.92 -28.23
C GLN A 522 29.31 4.94 -29.40
N GLN A 523 30.11 5.16 -30.45
CA GLN A 523 30.17 4.26 -31.60
C GLN A 523 30.68 2.88 -31.20
N GLY A 524 29.99 1.84 -31.61
CA GLY A 524 30.34 0.44 -31.29
C GLY A 524 29.96 0.01 -29.87
N ASP A 525 29.13 0.78 -29.16
CA ASP A 525 28.69 0.38 -27.83
C ASP A 525 27.78 -0.85 -27.86
N THR A 526 27.81 -1.60 -26.75
CA THR A 526 26.66 -2.40 -26.34
C THR A 526 25.63 -1.50 -25.67
N LEU A 527 24.41 -1.49 -26.18
CA LEU A 527 23.29 -0.78 -25.58
C LEU A 527 22.32 -1.76 -24.93
N VAL A 528 22.13 -1.63 -23.63
CA VAL A 528 21.10 -2.35 -22.87
C VAL A 528 19.83 -1.51 -22.83
N LEU A 529 18.71 -2.10 -23.23
CA LEU A 529 17.38 -1.49 -23.13
C LEU A 529 16.62 -2.10 -21.96
N GLY A 530 16.00 -1.22 -21.15
CA GLY A 530 15.14 -1.60 -20.05
C GLY A 530 13.88 -0.74 -19.96
N GLY A 531 12.95 -1.15 -19.10
CA GLY A 531 11.69 -0.44 -18.87
C GLY A 531 10.58 -0.84 -19.84
N GLY A 532 9.34 -0.84 -19.33
CA GLY A 532 8.19 -1.46 -19.99
C GLY A 532 7.81 -0.89 -21.35
N LEU A 533 8.26 0.31 -21.73
CA LEU A 533 8.03 0.82 -23.08
C LEU A 533 8.98 0.21 -24.10
N LEU A 534 10.27 0.08 -23.74
CA LEU A 534 11.30 -0.46 -24.64
C LEU A 534 11.24 -1.99 -24.69
N THR A 535 10.81 -2.65 -23.62
CA THR A 535 10.68 -4.11 -23.56
C THR A 535 9.29 -4.58 -24.01
N GLY A 536 8.24 -3.80 -23.75
CA GLY A 536 6.85 -4.18 -24.04
C GLY A 536 6.32 -3.75 -25.41
N SER A 537 7.04 -2.89 -26.14
CA SER A 537 6.62 -2.41 -27.46
C SER A 537 7.77 -2.44 -28.47
N SER A 538 7.80 -3.46 -29.31
CA SER A 538 8.76 -3.55 -30.43
C SER A 538 8.66 -2.34 -31.35
N PHE A 539 7.45 -1.83 -31.60
CA PHE A 539 7.23 -0.63 -32.41
C PHE A 539 7.94 0.60 -31.86
N TYR A 540 7.80 0.87 -30.55
CA TYR A 540 8.44 2.04 -29.93
C TYR A 540 9.96 1.84 -29.81
N GLN A 541 10.39 0.63 -29.47
CA GLN A 541 11.79 0.24 -29.45
C GLN A 541 12.46 0.48 -30.81
N GLU A 542 11.89 -0.04 -31.90
CA GLU A 542 12.39 0.14 -33.27
C GLU A 542 12.44 1.61 -33.65
N SER A 543 11.42 2.40 -33.27
CA SER A 543 11.39 3.85 -33.54
C SER A 543 12.57 4.59 -32.90
N VAL A 544 12.91 4.24 -31.65
CA VAL A 544 14.06 4.82 -30.92
C VAL A 544 15.38 4.41 -31.56
N ILE A 545 15.54 3.12 -31.89
CA ILE A 545 16.75 2.61 -32.54
C ILE A 545 16.95 3.22 -33.92
N GLN A 546 15.91 3.27 -34.76
CA GLN A 546 15.97 3.91 -36.07
C GLN A 546 16.34 5.38 -35.97
N THR A 547 15.87 6.08 -34.93
CA THR A 547 16.24 7.48 -34.71
C THR A 547 17.71 7.63 -34.33
N LEU A 548 18.22 6.77 -33.43
CA LEU A 548 19.66 6.74 -33.11
C LEU A 548 20.52 6.45 -34.36
N THR A 549 20.12 5.47 -35.19
CA THR A 549 20.81 5.16 -36.44
C THR A 549 20.80 6.34 -37.41
N LYS A 550 19.67 7.04 -37.56
CA LYS A 550 19.55 8.23 -38.43
C LYS A 550 20.43 9.38 -37.96
N GLU A 551 20.64 9.49 -36.66
CA GLU A 551 21.54 10.49 -36.07
C GLU A 551 23.01 10.03 -36.06
N GLY A 552 23.31 8.90 -36.71
CA GLY A 552 24.67 8.44 -36.99
C GLY A 552 25.28 7.53 -35.93
N ILE A 553 24.51 7.04 -34.95
CA ILE A 553 24.98 6.10 -33.93
C ILE A 553 24.93 4.67 -34.46
N SER A 554 26.07 3.98 -34.47
CA SER A 554 26.19 2.56 -34.77
C SER A 554 26.45 1.78 -33.49
N LEU A 555 25.62 0.78 -33.19
CA LEU A 555 25.73 -0.09 -32.01
C LEU A 555 26.29 -1.45 -32.43
N ASP A 556 27.22 -2.01 -31.65
CA ASP A 556 27.75 -3.36 -31.90
C ASP A 556 26.78 -4.43 -31.41
N LYS A 557 26.06 -4.14 -30.32
CA LYS A 557 25.13 -5.09 -29.71
C LYS A 557 23.96 -4.36 -29.07
N LEU A 558 22.77 -4.88 -29.30
CA LEU A 558 21.56 -4.47 -28.59
C LEU A 558 21.13 -5.60 -27.65
N VAL A 559 20.95 -5.29 -26.37
CA VAL A 559 20.50 -6.24 -25.35
C VAL A 559 19.20 -5.73 -24.75
N VAL A 560 18.14 -6.53 -24.76
CA VAL A 560 16.87 -6.17 -24.12
C VAL A 560 16.77 -6.96 -22.81
N VAL A 561 16.55 -6.26 -21.70
CA VAL A 561 16.41 -6.88 -20.39
C VAL A 561 14.98 -6.69 -19.88
N ASP A 562 14.18 -7.73 -20.03
CA ASP A 562 12.76 -7.75 -19.62
C ASP A 562 12.59 -7.85 -18.10
N ASN A 563 13.56 -8.47 -17.44
CA ASN A 563 13.57 -8.67 -15.99
C ASN A 563 14.95 -8.33 -15.41
N ALA A 564 15.08 -7.11 -14.88
CA ALA A 564 16.32 -6.61 -14.30
C ALA A 564 16.81 -7.48 -13.12
N ALA A 565 15.90 -7.96 -12.27
CA ALA A 565 16.22 -8.86 -11.17
C ALA A 565 16.77 -10.20 -11.67
N MET A 566 16.23 -10.76 -12.77
CA MET A 566 16.79 -11.98 -13.36
C MET A 566 18.21 -11.77 -13.87
N SER A 567 18.42 -10.72 -14.67
CA SER A 567 19.73 -10.41 -15.25
C SER A 567 20.77 -10.16 -14.15
N ALA A 568 20.39 -9.42 -13.11
CA ALA A 568 21.25 -9.18 -11.95
C ALA A 568 21.53 -10.45 -11.15
N ALA A 569 20.52 -11.31 -10.92
CA ALA A 569 20.72 -12.56 -10.19
C ALA A 569 21.71 -13.48 -10.93
N LEU A 570 21.61 -13.59 -12.25
CA LEU A 570 22.54 -14.39 -13.06
C LEU A 570 23.97 -13.84 -13.04
N SER A 571 24.14 -12.52 -12.86
CA SER A 571 25.47 -11.90 -12.73
C SER A 571 26.09 -12.01 -11.34
N LEU A 572 25.38 -12.60 -10.37
CA LEU A 572 25.92 -12.93 -9.05
C LEU A 572 26.64 -14.29 -9.01
N LEU A 573 26.44 -15.12 -10.05
CA LEU A 573 27.21 -16.32 -10.33
C LEU A 573 28.60 -15.94 -10.84
#